data_AF-A0A5C5WDG2-F1
#
_entry.id   AF-A0A5C5WDG2-F1
#
_cell.length_a   1.000
_cell.length_b   1.000
_cell.length_c   1.000
_cell.angle_alpha   90.00
_cell.angle_beta   90.00
_cell.angle_gamma   90.00
#
_symmetry.space_group_name_H-M   'P 1'
#
loop_
_entity.id
_entity.type
_entity.pdbx_description
1 polymer ?
#
loop_
_entity_poly.entity_id
_entity_poly.type
_entity_poly.pdbx_seq_one_letter_code
_entity_poly.pdbx_strand_id
1 'polypeptide(L)'
;MKESQYDQLQAKKHDAHPIVRQIIDRDCHVAESERAVVRHVIGKLADGYQTFRELPKAERRRFIQGCLDVHHANRAEYEAVMWPRYDRPDMPGP
;
A
#
# COMPACT_ATOMS: atom_id res chain seq x y z
N MET A 1 -7.39 -7.16 -14.99
CA MET A 1 -7.64 -7.62 -13.61
C MET A 1 -9.14 -7.51 -13.41
N LYS A 2 -9.82 -8.56 -12.92
CA LYS A 2 -11.26 -8.47 -12.68
C LYS A 2 -11.49 -7.40 -11.60
N GLU A 3 -12.43 -6.48 -11.80
CA GLU A 3 -12.78 -5.40 -10.86
C GLU A 3 -12.81 -5.87 -9.39
N SER A 4 -13.25 -7.12 -9.16
CA SER A 4 -13.27 -7.73 -7.84
C SER A 4 -11.91 -7.79 -7.11
N GLN A 5 -10.77 -7.89 -7.81
CA GLN A 5 -9.45 -7.87 -7.16
C GLN A 5 -9.03 -6.45 -6.76
N TYR A 6 -9.38 -5.46 -7.57
CA TYR A 6 -9.11 -4.06 -7.26
C TYR A 6 -9.96 -3.62 -6.05
N ASP A 7 -11.25 -3.95 -6.04
CA ASP A 7 -12.15 -3.61 -4.93
C ASP A 7 -11.75 -4.29 -3.62
N GLN A 8 -11.28 -5.55 -3.69
CA GLN A 8 -10.74 -6.27 -2.54
C GLN A 8 -9.46 -5.63 -1.98
N LEU A 9 -8.60 -5.08 -2.85
CA LEU A 9 -7.39 -4.37 -2.42
C LEU A 9 -7.74 -3.01 -1.80
N GLN A 10 -8.72 -2.29 -2.36
CA GLN A 10 -9.21 -1.04 -1.81
C GLN A 10 -9.84 -1.25 -0.43
N ALA A 11 -10.67 -2.28 -0.26
CA ALA A 11 -11.23 -2.63 1.04
C ALA A 11 -10.13 -2.85 2.09
N LYS A 12 -9.07 -3.61 1.74
CA LYS A 12 -7.93 -3.82 2.65
C LYS A 12 -7.19 -2.53 3.00
N LYS A 13 -7.00 -1.62 2.05
CA LYS A 13 -6.40 -0.29 2.29
C LYS A 13 -7.27 0.54 3.24
N HIS A 14 -8.59 0.42 3.17
CA HIS A 14 -9.52 1.08 4.08
C HIS A 14 -9.55 0.47 5.49
N ASP A 15 -9.33 -0.84 5.60
CA ASP A 15 -9.26 -1.57 6.87
C ASP A 15 -7.92 -1.38 7.61
N ALA A 16 -6.87 -0.92 6.90
CA ALA A 16 -5.58 -0.64 7.50
C ALA A 16 -5.66 0.49 8.55
N HIS A 17 -4.75 0.46 9.53
CA HIS A 17 -4.73 1.46 10.59
C HIS A 17 -4.56 2.89 10.00
N PRO A 18 -5.37 3.88 10.40
CA PRO A 18 -5.38 5.21 9.76
C PRO A 18 -4.00 5.88 9.67
N ILE A 19 -3.16 5.74 10.71
CA ILE A 19 -1.79 6.29 10.72
C ILE A 19 -0.91 5.67 9.63
N VAL A 20 -1.05 4.37 9.35
CA VAL A 20 -0.27 3.66 8.33
C VAL A 20 -0.66 4.19 6.96
N ARG A 21 -1.98 4.32 6.72
CA ARG A 21 -2.51 4.89 5.49
C ARG A 21 -1.99 6.31 5.25
N GLN A 22 -2.07 7.18 6.25
CA GLN A 22 -1.60 8.56 6.14
C GLN A 22 -0.11 8.67 5.82
N ILE A 23 0.74 7.85 6.47
CA ILE A 23 2.18 7.87 6.21
C ILE A 23 2.47 7.34 4.81
N ILE A 24 1.88 6.21 4.41
CA ILE A 24 2.19 5.59 3.12
C ILE A 24 1.64 6.40 1.95
N ASP A 25 0.39 6.90 2.03
CA ASP A 25 -0.22 7.68 0.94
C ASP A 25 0.49 9.01 0.70
N ARG A 26 1.08 9.62 1.75
CA ARG A 26 1.71 10.94 1.66
C ARG A 26 3.21 10.89 1.42
N ASP A 27 3.92 10.00 2.11
CA ASP A 27 5.38 10.03 2.20
C ASP A 27 6.05 8.85 1.45
N CYS A 28 5.28 7.83 1.02
CA CYS A 28 5.85 6.60 0.45
C CYS A 28 5.47 6.41 -1.02
N HIS A 29 6.47 6.46 -1.89
CA HIS A 29 6.29 6.23 -3.31
C HIS A 29 6.35 4.73 -3.66
N VAL A 30 5.61 4.38 -4.70
CA VAL A 30 5.39 3.03 -5.24
C VAL A 30 6.65 2.20 -5.51
N ALA A 31 7.76 2.88 -5.76
CA ALA A 31 9.04 2.29 -6.14
C ALA A 31 9.84 1.73 -4.95
N GLU A 32 9.43 2.02 -3.72
CA GLU A 32 10.13 1.54 -2.53
C GLU A 32 9.96 0.03 -2.30
N SER A 33 11.00 -0.57 -1.73
CA SER A 33 10.92 -1.97 -1.27
C SER A 33 10.02 -2.07 -0.03
N GLU A 34 9.31 -3.19 0.13
CA GLU A 34 8.46 -3.47 1.29
C GLU A 34 9.18 -3.25 2.63
N ARG A 35 10.45 -3.68 2.70
CA ARG A 35 11.28 -3.49 3.89
C ARG A 35 11.58 -2.02 4.16
N ALA A 36 11.79 -1.22 3.12
CA ALA A 36 12.01 0.23 3.25
C ALA A 36 10.73 0.92 3.73
N VAL A 37 9.57 0.54 3.18
CA VAL A 37 8.25 1.05 3.61
C VAL A 37 8.02 0.80 5.09
N VAL A 38 8.15 -0.45 5.55
CA VAL A 38 7.92 -0.79 6.97
C VAL A 38 8.87 -0.01 7.88
N ARG A 39 10.15 0.10 7.52
CA ARG A 39 11.12 0.90 8.27
C ARG A 39 10.76 2.37 8.29
N HIS A 40 10.32 2.91 7.17
CA HIS A 40 9.91 4.31 7.05
C HIS A 40 8.71 4.60 7.96
N VAL A 41 7.66 3.78 7.89
CA VAL A 41 6.47 3.94 8.73
C VAL A 41 6.83 3.85 10.21
N ILE A 42 7.64 2.86 10.62
CA ILE A 42 8.11 2.76 12.00
C ILE A 42 8.90 4.01 12.39
N GLY A 43 9.78 4.53 11.53
CA GLY A 43 10.57 5.74 11.79
C GLY A 43 9.76 7.03 11.93
N LYS A 44 8.50 7.04 11.50
CA LYS A 44 7.58 8.19 11.59
C LYS A 44 6.65 8.16 12.81
N LEU A 45 6.62 7.06 13.57
CA LEU A 45 5.89 7.01 14.84
C LEU A 45 6.58 7.90 15.87
N ALA A 46 5.83 8.47 16.82
CA ALA A 46 6.33 9.44 17.80
C ALA A 46 7.58 8.94 18.57
N ASP A 47 7.55 7.71 19.08
CA ASP A 47 8.70 7.03 19.71
C ASP A 47 9.18 5.82 18.87
N GLY A 48 8.88 5.86 17.57
CA GLY A 48 9.45 5.02 16.53
C GLY A 48 9.59 3.54 16.86
N TYR A 49 10.84 3.07 16.80
CA TYR A 49 11.18 1.67 17.06
C TYR A 49 10.77 1.20 18.46
N GLN A 50 10.76 2.07 19.47
CA GLN A 50 10.31 1.73 20.81
C GLN A 50 8.81 1.44 20.82
N THR A 51 8.00 2.35 20.26
CA THR A 51 6.54 2.15 20.12
C THR A 51 6.25 0.82 19.41
N PHE A 52 6.96 0.54 18.31
CA PHE A 52 6.79 -0.71 17.58
C PHE A 52 7.17 -1.94 18.42
N ARG A 53 8.24 -1.86 19.23
CA ARG A 53 8.71 -2.96 20.08
C ARG A 53 7.82 -3.23 21.29
N GLU A 54 7.13 -2.21 21.79
CA GLU A 54 6.18 -2.30 22.90
C GLU A 54 4.88 -3.01 22.49
N LEU A 55 4.50 -2.95 21.21
CA LEU A 55 3.36 -3.71 20.70
C LEU A 55 3.51 -5.22 20.92
N PRO A 56 2.46 -5.95 21.32
CA PRO A 56 2.44 -7.40 21.33
C PRO A 56 2.84 -8.02 19.98
N LYS A 57 3.43 -9.22 19.99
CA LYS A 57 3.92 -9.88 18.77
C LYS A 57 2.82 -10.03 17.69
N ALA A 58 1.59 -10.32 18.09
CA ALA A 58 0.45 -10.43 17.17
C ALA A 58 0.10 -9.08 16.53
N GLU A 59 0.14 -8.00 17.31
CA GLU A 59 -0.13 -6.64 16.84
C GLU A 59 0.97 -6.14 15.93
N ARG A 60 2.25 -6.41 16.24
CA ARG A 60 3.36 -6.11 15.32
C ARG A 60 3.19 -6.77 13.96
N ARG A 61 2.72 -8.02 13.93
CA ARG A 61 2.43 -8.73 12.69
C ARG A 61 1.31 -8.07 11.89
N ARG A 62 0.21 -7.71 12.56
CA ARG A 62 -0.91 -7.00 11.93
C ARG A 62 -0.48 -5.63 11.40
N PHE A 63 0.34 -4.91 12.16
CA PHE A 63 0.89 -3.62 11.77
C PHE A 63 1.75 -3.73 10.49
N ILE A 64 2.71 -4.67 10.47
CA ILE A 64 3.52 -4.93 9.27
C ILE A 64 2.62 -5.25 8.09
N GLN A 65 1.63 -6.14 8.27
CA GLN A 65 0.71 -6.50 7.19
C GLN A 65 -0.05 -5.28 6.67
N GLY A 66 -0.55 -4.41 7.56
CA GLY A 66 -1.21 -3.17 7.15
C GLY A 66 -0.32 -2.24 6.33
N CYS A 67 0.97 -2.15 6.66
CA CYS A 67 1.92 -1.38 5.85
C CYS A 67 2.07 -1.96 4.43
N LEU A 68 2.16 -3.30 4.32
CA LEU A 68 2.30 -3.97 3.04
C LEU A 68 1.03 -3.84 2.20
N ASP A 69 -0.14 -4.02 2.80
CA ASP A 69 -1.43 -3.96 2.12
C ASP A 69 -1.65 -2.58 1.48
N VAL A 70 -1.39 -1.49 2.20
CA VAL A 70 -1.51 -0.13 1.66
C VAL A 70 -0.47 0.11 0.56
N HIS A 71 0.78 -0.33 0.74
CA HIS A 71 1.83 -0.17 -0.27
C HIS A 71 1.50 -0.88 -1.58
N HIS A 72 0.98 -2.11 -1.50
CA HIS A 72 0.57 -2.89 -2.66
C HIS A 72 -0.63 -2.27 -3.37
N ALA A 73 -1.61 -1.78 -2.61
CA ALA A 73 -2.76 -1.08 -3.19
C ALA A 73 -2.33 0.17 -3.96
N ASN A 74 -1.43 0.99 -3.39
CA ASN A 74 -0.89 2.17 -4.08
C ASN A 74 -0.11 1.80 -5.35
N ARG A 75 0.59 0.65 -5.34
CA ARG A 75 1.23 0.14 -6.56
C ARG A 75 0.23 -0.24 -7.64
N ALA A 76 -0.84 -0.94 -7.29
CA ALA A 76 -1.88 -1.29 -8.24
C ALA A 76 -2.54 -0.03 -8.84
N GLU A 77 -2.80 1.00 -8.03
CA GLU A 77 -3.34 2.29 -8.50
C GLU A 77 -2.38 2.99 -9.48
N TYR A 78 -1.09 3.08 -9.15
CA TYR A 78 -0.11 3.70 -10.03
C TYR A 78 0.11 2.94 -11.33
N GLU A 79 0.17 1.61 -11.27
CA GLU A 79 0.26 0.77 -12.46
C GLU A 79 -0.97 0.94 -13.34
N ALA A 80 -2.18 1.08 -12.76
CA ALA A 80 -3.40 1.33 -13.53
C ALA A 80 -3.38 2.69 -14.24
N VAL A 81 -2.79 3.73 -13.65
CA VAL A 81 -2.65 5.06 -14.27
C VAL A 81 -1.54 5.07 -15.33
N MET A 82 -0.40 4.44 -15.06
CA MET A 82 0.79 4.46 -15.93
C MET A 82 0.71 3.46 -17.10
N TRP A 83 0.05 2.32 -16.88
CA TRP A 83 -0.25 1.31 -17.89
C TRP A 83 -1.75 1.04 -17.90
N PRO A 84 -2.57 2.01 -18.38
CA PRO A 84 -3.98 1.75 -18.49
C PRO A 84 -4.15 0.67 -19.57
N ARG A 85 -4.49 -0.54 -19.13
CA ARG A 85 -4.93 -1.64 -20.00
C ARG A 85 -6.34 -1.30 -20.48
N TYR A 86 -6.49 -0.24 -21.27
CA TYR A 86 -7.65 -0.10 -22.13
C TYR A 86 -7.54 -1.18 -23.19
N ASP A 87 -8.63 -1.93 -23.44
CA ASP A 87 -8.81 -2.54 -24.75
C ASP A 87 -8.66 -1.39 -25.75
N ARG A 88 -7.61 -1.42 -26.57
CA ARG A 88 -7.55 -0.49 -27.69
C ARG A 88 -8.81 -0.78 -28.51
N PRO A 89 -9.75 0.16 -28.68
CA PRO A 89 -10.77 -0.04 -29.70
C PRO A 89 -10.00 -0.30 -31.00
N ASP A 90 -10.37 -1.35 -31.71
CA ASP A 90 -9.76 -1.69 -33.00
C ASP A 90 -9.70 -0.42 -33.84
N MET A 91 -8.51 0.19 -33.91
CA MET A 91 -8.33 1.29 -34.84
C MET A 91 -8.37 0.64 -36.22
N PRO A 92 -9.22 1.12 -37.14
CA PRO A 92 -9.19 0.62 -38.50
C PRO A 92 -7.75 0.76 -38.99
N GLY A 93 -7.18 -0.38 -39.42
CA GLY A 93 -5.83 -0.41 -39.95
C GLY A 93 -5.67 0.58 -41.10
N PRO A 94 -4.42 1.02 -41.37
CA PRO A 94 -4.15 1.98 -42.43
C PRO A 94 -4.64 1.52 -43.81
#